data_AF-A0A382KNJ3-F1
#
_entry.id   AF-A0A382KNJ3-F1
#
_cell.length_a   1.000
_cell.length_b   1.000
_cell.length_c   1.000
_cell.angle_alpha   90.00
_cell.angle_beta   90.00
_cell.angle_gamma   90.00
#
_symmetry.space_group_name_H-M   'P 1'
#
loop_
_entity.id
_entity.type
_entity.pdbx_description
1 polymer ?
#
loop_
_entity_poly.entity_id
_entity_poly.type
_entity_poly.pdbx_seq_one_letter_code
_entity_poly.pdbx_strand_id
1 'polypeptide(L)'
;MNGLLKTLIKPDWDDNPKRSEILHAANLLQIGEFQLIQLAYKVWYKENLLEDKINKIFSEYMITGIIPIWVTYYAKDIIKLEKANVLDSY
;
A
#
# COMPACT_ATOMS: atom_id res chain seq x y z
N MET A 1 -0.21 8.77 -22.73
CA MET A 1 -0.84 7.44 -22.91
C MET A 1 0.15 6.27 -22.77
N ASN A 2 1.29 6.40 -22.07
CA ASN A 2 2.30 5.32 -21.97
C ASN A 2 2.40 4.66 -20.58
N GLY A 3 1.66 5.15 -19.58
CA GLY A 3 1.73 4.64 -18.21
C GLY A 3 1.12 3.25 -18.06
N LEU A 4 -0.11 3.07 -18.55
CA LEU A 4 -0.85 1.80 -18.44
C LEU A 4 -0.15 0.64 -19.18
N LEU A 5 0.38 0.89 -20.38
CA LEU A 5 1.16 -0.12 -21.11
C LEU A 5 2.47 -0.49 -20.39
N LYS A 6 3.14 0.47 -19.74
CA LYS A 6 4.33 0.18 -18.92
C LYS A 6 3.99 -0.67 -17.70
N THR A 7 2.90 -0.37 -17.00
CA THR A 7 2.43 -1.15 -15.83
C THR A 7 2.06 -2.58 -16.21
N LEU A 8 1.52 -2.81 -17.41
CA LEU A 8 1.17 -4.15 -17.91
C LEU A 8 2.38 -4.97 -18.37
N ILE A 9 3.43 -4.31 -18.90
CA ILE A 9 4.64 -4.97 -19.42
C ILE A 9 5.64 -5.25 -18.28
N LYS A 10 5.68 -4.41 -17.25
CA LYS A 10 6.57 -4.57 -16.10
C LYS A 10 5.98 -3.88 -14.86
N PRO A 11 5.09 -4.56 -14.11
CA PRO A 11 4.40 -3.96 -12.96
C PRO A 11 5.36 -3.56 -11.84
N ASP A 12 6.54 -4.17 -11.78
CA ASP A 12 7.56 -3.97 -10.74
C ASP A 12 8.47 -2.74 -10.98
N TRP A 13 8.23 -1.96 -12.05
CA TRP A 13 9.08 -0.80 -12.43
C TRP A 13 8.68 0.49 -11.73
N ASP A 14 8.61 0.44 -10.40
CA ASP A 14 8.56 1.63 -9.57
C ASP A 14 9.82 1.74 -8.72
N ASP A 15 10.77 2.56 -9.18
CA ASP A 15 12.01 2.89 -8.47
C ASP A 15 11.76 3.76 -7.21
N ASN A 16 10.49 4.00 -6.83
CA ASN A 16 10.16 4.71 -5.60
C ASN A 16 10.35 3.78 -4.38
N PRO A 17 11.38 4.01 -3.54
CA PRO A 17 11.68 3.12 -2.41
C PRO A 17 10.51 3.03 -1.42
N LYS A 18 9.72 4.10 -1.28
CA LYS A 18 8.54 4.09 -0.40
C LYS A 18 7.43 3.20 -0.94
N ARG A 19 7.28 3.11 -2.26
CA ARG A 19 6.29 2.22 -2.87
C ARG A 19 6.71 0.76 -2.76
N SER A 20 8.01 0.49 -2.92
CA SER A 20 8.56 -0.85 -2.70
C SER A 20 8.27 -1.37 -1.28
N GLU A 21 8.37 -0.51 -0.24
CA GLU A 21 7.97 -0.87 1.12
C GLU A 21 6.48 -1.25 1.24
N ILE A 22 5.59 -0.51 0.56
CA ILE A 22 4.14 -0.78 0.55
C ILE A 22 3.84 -2.11 -0.12
N LEU A 23 4.42 -2.35 -1.30
CA LEU A 23 4.26 -3.59 -2.04
C LEU A 23 4.79 -4.77 -1.22
N HIS A 24 5.94 -4.62 -0.58
CA HIS A 24 6.52 -5.65 0.27
C HIS A 24 5.61 -5.98 1.46
N ALA A 25 5.12 -4.96 2.18
CA ALA A 25 4.17 -5.16 3.27
C ALA A 25 2.86 -5.83 2.81
N ALA A 26 2.38 -5.49 1.61
CA ALA A 26 1.17 -6.09 1.04
C ALA A 26 1.40 -7.57 0.74
N ASN A 27 2.56 -7.91 0.19
CA ASN A 27 2.97 -9.29 -0.08
C ASN A 27 3.13 -10.12 1.22
N LEU A 28 3.68 -9.54 2.28
CA LEU A 28 3.78 -10.20 3.59
C LEU A 28 2.39 -10.57 4.15
N LEU A 29 1.41 -9.70 3.94
CA LEU A 29 0.00 -9.94 4.32
C LEU A 29 -0.78 -10.76 3.29
N GLN A 30 -0.19 -11.10 2.14
CA GLN A 30 -0.84 -11.79 1.02
C GLN A 30 -2.08 -11.03 0.48
N ILE A 31 -1.98 -9.70 0.41
CA ILE A 31 -3.04 -8.81 -0.10
C ILE A 31 -2.50 -7.87 -1.18
N GLY A 32 -3.38 -7.19 -1.92
CA GLY A 32 -2.98 -6.16 -2.87
C GLY A 32 -2.67 -4.80 -2.22
N GLU A 33 -1.93 -3.93 -2.92
CA GLU A 33 -1.62 -2.55 -2.46
C GLU A 33 -2.90 -1.76 -2.10
N PHE A 34 -3.98 -1.94 -2.87
CA PHE A 34 -5.28 -1.33 -2.60
C PHE A 34 -5.84 -1.72 -1.22
N GLN A 35 -5.80 -3.02 -0.91
CA GLN A 35 -6.28 -3.54 0.38
C GLN A 35 -5.39 -3.09 1.54
N LEU A 36 -4.07 -3.04 1.31
CA LEU A 36 -3.14 -2.52 2.32
C LEU A 36 -3.45 -1.05 2.66
N ILE A 37 -3.76 -0.24 1.66
CA ILE A 37 -4.18 1.16 1.86
C ILE A 37 -5.51 1.23 2.62
N GLN A 38 -6.49 0.36 2.32
CA GLN A 38 -7.73 0.30 3.11
C GLN A 38 -7.49 -0.04 4.58
N LEU A 39 -6.62 -1.02 4.86
CA LEU A 39 -6.26 -1.41 6.22
C LEU A 39 -5.52 -0.29 6.95
N ALA A 40 -4.57 0.35 6.29
CA ALA A 40 -3.82 1.47 6.84
C ALA A 40 -4.76 2.63 7.22
N TYR A 41 -5.76 2.93 6.39
CA TYR A 41 -6.79 3.91 6.73
C TYR A 41 -7.57 3.50 7.98
N LYS A 42 -8.06 2.26 8.02
CA LYS A 42 -8.84 1.74 9.15
C LYS A 42 -8.05 1.78 10.46
N VAL A 43 -6.77 1.42 10.42
CA VAL A 43 -5.91 1.44 11.61
C VAL A 43 -5.65 2.87 12.10
N TRP A 44 -5.44 3.81 11.18
CA TRP A 44 -5.14 5.20 11.50
C TRP A 44 -6.36 5.97 12.00
N TYR A 45 -7.47 5.90 11.27
CA TYR A 45 -8.68 6.68 11.55
C TYR A 45 -9.70 5.95 12.43
N LYS A 46 -9.51 4.65 12.69
CA LYS A 46 -10.46 3.79 13.42
C LYS A 46 -11.84 3.69 12.76
N GLU A 47 -11.90 3.95 11.46
CA GLU A 47 -13.13 3.95 10.66
C GLU A 47 -12.96 3.14 9.38
N ASN A 48 -14.04 2.51 8.90
CA ASN A 48 -14.03 1.88 7.59
C ASN A 48 -14.16 2.95 6.50
N LEU A 49 -13.34 2.83 5.47
CA LEU A 49 -13.35 3.77 4.35
C LEU A 49 -14.46 3.39 3.36
N LEU A 50 -15.30 4.36 2.99
CA LEU A 50 -16.29 4.19 1.91
C LEU A 50 -15.58 3.96 0.57
N GLU A 51 -16.15 3.10 -0.27
CA GLU A 51 -15.54 2.63 -1.52
C GLU A 51 -15.18 3.79 -2.48
N ASP A 52 -16.06 4.77 -2.60
CA ASP A 52 -15.83 5.94 -3.46
C ASP A 52 -14.63 6.80 -3.00
N LYS A 53 -14.39 6.86 -1.69
CA LYS A 53 -13.29 7.64 -1.10
C LYS A 53 -11.95 6.94 -1.30
N ILE A 54 -11.89 5.62 -1.12
CA ILE A 54 -10.65 4.87 -1.33
C ILE A 54 -10.24 4.88 -2.80
N ASN A 55 -11.19 4.78 -3.73
CA ASN A 55 -10.89 4.81 -5.15
C ASN A 55 -10.20 6.12 -5.56
N LYS A 56 -10.63 7.25 -4.99
CA LYS A 56 -9.96 8.54 -5.21
C LYS A 56 -8.54 8.57 -4.63
N ILE A 57 -8.36 8.14 -3.39
CA ILE A 57 -7.03 8.09 -2.73
C ILE A 57 -6.08 7.18 -3.51
N PHE A 58 -6.55 6.00 -3.89
CA PHE A 58 -5.76 5.03 -4.64
C PHE A 58 -5.41 5.53 -6.04
N SER A 59 -6.34 6.17 -6.74
CA SER A 59 -6.07 6.75 -8.06
C SER A 59 -5.01 7.84 -7.98
N GLU A 60 -5.07 8.72 -6.97
CA GLU A 60 -4.07 9.76 -6.76
C GLU A 60 -2.71 9.17 -6.42
N TYR A 61 -2.65 8.14 -5.56
CA TYR A 61 -1.45 7.36 -5.29
C TYR A 61 -0.82 6.78 -6.57
N MET A 62 -1.63 6.12 -7.42
CA MET A 62 -1.14 5.48 -8.65
C MET A 62 -0.70 6.49 -9.73
N ILE A 63 -1.36 7.66 -9.80
CA ILE A 63 -1.07 8.68 -10.83
C ILE A 63 0.10 9.57 -10.42
N THR A 64 0.15 9.99 -9.15
CA THR A 64 1.09 11.01 -8.66
C THR A 64 2.29 10.41 -7.93
N GLY A 65 2.20 9.16 -7.47
CA GLY A 65 3.19 8.55 -6.58
C GLY A 65 3.19 9.16 -5.17
N ILE A 66 2.24 10.04 -4.84
CA ILE A 66 2.10 10.63 -3.51
C ILE A 66 1.51 9.57 -2.59
N ILE A 67 2.32 9.15 -1.62
CA ILE A 67 1.95 8.15 -0.63
C ILE A 67 1.45 8.88 0.63
N PRO A 68 0.20 8.63 1.06
CA PRO A 68 -0.28 9.15 2.33
C PRO A 68 0.56 8.62 3.48
N ILE A 69 0.86 9.49 4.46
CA ILE A 69 1.76 9.17 5.58
C ILE A 69 1.34 7.92 6.35
N TRP A 70 0.03 7.74 6.56
CA TRP A 70 -0.54 6.59 7.26
C TRP A 70 -0.32 5.27 6.52
N VAL A 71 -0.23 5.26 5.19
CA VAL A 71 0.16 4.07 4.40
C VAL A 71 1.60 3.70 4.69
N THR A 72 2.50 4.68 4.69
CA THR A 72 3.92 4.46 4.98
C THR A 72 4.14 3.90 6.38
N TYR A 73 3.48 4.48 7.39
CA TYR A 73 3.61 3.99 8.77
C TYR A 73 3.06 2.57 8.91
N TYR A 74 1.90 2.29 8.32
CA TYR A 74 1.31 0.96 8.37
C TYR A 74 2.21 -0.09 7.71
N ALA A 75 2.74 0.18 6.51
CA ALA A 75 3.68 -0.72 5.84
C ALA A 75 4.94 -0.99 6.70
N LYS A 76 5.48 0.05 7.35
CA LYS A 76 6.62 -0.09 8.26
C LYS A 76 6.31 -0.93 9.49
N ASP A 77 5.11 -0.80 10.04
CA ASP A 77 4.67 -1.61 11.18
C ASP A 77 4.58 -3.09 10.80
N ILE A 78 4.01 -3.42 9.64
CA ILE A 78 3.98 -4.81 9.12
C ILE A 78 5.39 -5.38 8.96
N ILE A 79 6.30 -4.63 8.32
CA ILE A 79 7.69 -5.05 8.13
C ILE A 79 8.41 -5.22 9.49
N LYS A 80 8.12 -4.37 10.47
CA LYS A 80 8.68 -4.48 11.82
C LYS A 80 8.18 -5.73 12.54
N LEU A 81 6.90 -6.08 12.38
CA LEU A 81 6.29 -7.28 12.97
C LEU A 81 6.86 -8.56 12.33
N GLU A 82 7.08 -8.55 11.01
CA GLU A 82 7.73 -9.65 10.30
C GLU A 82 9.16 -9.86 10.82
N LYS A 83 9.96 -8.80 10.95
CA LYS A 83 11.33 -8.89 11.46
C LYS A 83 11.41 -9.41 12.89
N ALA A 84 10.35 -9.21 13.66
CA ALA A 84 10.20 -9.72 15.03
C ALA A 84 9.61 -11.13 15.08
N ASN A 85 9.27 -11.75 13.94
CA ASN A 85 8.60 -13.05 13.82
C ASN A 85 7.27 -13.13 14.59
N VAL A 86 6.52 -12.03 14.65
CA VAL A 86 5.22 -11.95 15.34
C VAL A 86 4.07 -11.54 14.41
N LEU A 87 4.33 -11.40 13.11
CA LEU A 87 3.30 -11.01 12.14
C LEU A 87 2.14 -12.01 12.06
N ASP A 88 2.41 -13.31 12.21
CA ASP A 88 1.36 -14.34 12.15
C ASP A 88 0.35 -14.24 13.31
N SER A 89 0.65 -13.46 14.35
CA SER A 89 -0.22 -13.21 15.50
C SER A 89 -0.95 -11.85 15.45
N TYR A 90 -0.80 -11.11 14.34
CA TYR A 90 -1.35 -9.77 14.10
C TYR A 90 -2.76 -9.81 13.51
#